data_AF-E1SKZ4-F1
#
_entry.id   AF-E1SKZ4-F1
#
_cell.length_a   1.000
_cell.length_b   1.000
_cell.length_c   1.000
_cell.angle_alpha   90.00
_cell.angle_beta   90.00
_cell.angle_gamma   90.00
#
_symmetry.space_group_name_H-M   'P 1'
#
loop_
_entity.id
_entity.type
_entity.pdbx_description
1 polymer ?
#
loop_
_entity_poly.entity_id
_entity_poly.type
_entity_poly.pdbx_seq_one_letter_code
_entity_poly.pdbx_strand_id
1 'polypeptide(L)'
;MPRTFVALLALLISAIASAEVVEKGLFANDNHDAPLLLASERVPAKLGTLFGFRFLPEPDWDQSRPLQVVVQHPPMPPLGHEASGWTQYLQPGQPNTVVWEFEFQEELLPGEWVIFLMQDDEPLFMERFEVILLPEAQFL
;
A
#
# COMPACT_ATOMS: atom_id res chain seq x y z
N MET A 1 -25.60 4.88 -5.98
CA MET A 1 -24.73 5.99 -6.38
C MET A 1 -23.53 5.99 -5.46
N PRO A 2 -22.29 5.97 -5.96
CA PRO A 2 -21.23 6.61 -5.19
C PRO A 2 -20.37 7.48 -6.11
N ARG A 3 -20.56 8.79 -5.99
CA ARG A 3 -19.57 9.79 -6.38
C ARG A 3 -19.10 10.39 -5.07
N THR A 4 -17.83 10.76 -5.00
CA THR A 4 -17.17 11.48 -3.89
C THR A 4 -16.60 10.59 -2.76
N PHE A 5 -15.59 9.77 -3.05
CA PHE A 5 -14.71 9.23 -1.98
C PHE A 5 -13.21 9.57 -2.17
N VAL A 6 -12.80 10.10 -3.33
CA VAL A 6 -11.38 10.27 -3.68
C VAL A 6 -10.84 11.68 -3.38
N ALA A 7 -11.70 12.69 -3.15
CA ALA A 7 -11.28 14.08 -3.18
C ALA A 7 -10.85 14.71 -1.83
N LEU A 8 -10.81 13.98 -0.71
CA LEU A 8 -10.57 14.59 0.62
C LEU A 8 -9.43 13.99 1.45
N LEU A 9 -8.58 13.10 0.91
CA LEU A 9 -7.48 12.53 1.70
C LEU A 9 -6.16 13.33 1.63
N ALA A 10 -6.07 14.35 0.78
CA ALA A 10 -4.82 15.05 0.47
C ALA A 10 -4.49 16.26 1.36
N LEU A 11 -5.32 16.64 2.32
CA LEU A 11 -5.05 17.79 3.20
C LEU A 11 -5.39 17.44 4.65
N LEU A 12 -4.38 16.96 5.39
CA LEU A 12 -4.14 17.16 6.85
C LEU A 12 -3.07 16.16 7.33
N ILE A 13 -1.80 16.33 6.93
CA ILE A 13 -0.68 15.55 7.50
C ILE A 13 -0.13 16.34 8.68
N SER A 14 -0.68 16.16 9.88
CA SER A 14 -0.02 16.63 11.11
C SER A 14 -0.29 15.79 12.36
N ALA A 15 -1.12 14.73 12.32
CA ALA A 15 -1.29 13.82 13.45
C ALA A 15 -1.92 12.47 13.03
N ILE A 16 -1.43 11.86 11.94
CA ILE A 16 -1.77 10.45 11.69
C ILE A 16 -1.02 9.64 12.76
N ALA A 17 -1.69 8.67 13.40
CA ALA A 17 -1.01 7.77 14.31
C ALA A 17 0.16 7.07 13.55
N SER A 18 1.29 6.87 14.20
CA SER A 18 2.38 6.12 13.59
C SER A 18 2.23 4.67 14.01
N ALA A 19 2.23 3.73 13.08
CA ALA A 19 2.48 2.32 13.40
C ALA A 19 3.99 2.08 13.49
N GLU A 20 4.42 1.10 14.28
CA GLU A 20 5.75 0.53 14.18
C GLU A 20 5.86 -0.30 12.89
N VAL A 21 6.59 0.22 11.90
CA VAL A 21 6.97 -0.53 10.70
C VAL A 21 8.15 -1.45 11.03
N VAL A 22 7.92 -2.75 10.87
CA VAL A 22 8.92 -3.79 11.05
C VAL A 22 9.79 -3.90 9.80
N GLU A 23 9.16 -3.97 8.63
CA GLU A 23 9.82 -4.11 7.33
C GLU A 23 9.03 -3.38 6.25
N LYS A 24 9.72 -2.81 5.26
CA LYS A 24 9.11 -2.12 4.11
C LYS A 24 9.90 -2.41 2.85
N GLY A 25 9.22 -2.75 1.76
CA GLY A 25 9.83 -2.91 0.45
C GLY A 25 9.19 -4.02 -0.39
N LEU A 26 10.03 -4.79 -1.09
CA LEU A 26 9.59 -5.82 -2.02
C LEU A 26 9.47 -7.18 -1.34
N PHE A 27 8.37 -7.88 -1.57
CA PHE A 27 8.06 -9.17 -0.94
C PHE A 27 8.05 -10.30 -1.97
N ALA A 28 8.31 -11.53 -1.50
CA ALA A 28 8.37 -12.71 -2.35
C ALA A 28 6.98 -13.23 -2.77
N ASN A 29 5.96 -12.97 -1.97
CA ASN A 29 4.55 -13.35 -2.16
C ASN A 29 3.68 -12.56 -1.17
N ASP A 30 2.37 -12.81 -1.19
CA ASP A 30 1.34 -12.11 -0.41
C ASP A 30 1.03 -12.79 0.94
N ASN A 31 1.68 -13.91 1.26
CA ASN A 31 1.47 -14.55 2.55
C ASN A 31 1.94 -13.65 3.69
N HIS A 32 1.32 -13.79 4.86
CA HIS A 32 1.66 -13.02 6.04
C HIS A 32 3.17 -13.12 6.39
N ASP A 33 3.76 -14.30 6.28
CA ASP A 33 5.17 -14.60 6.59
C ASP A 33 6.12 -14.44 5.38
N ALA A 34 5.65 -13.82 4.28
CA ALA A 34 6.45 -13.64 3.08
C ALA A 34 7.82 -13.00 3.38
N PRO A 35 8.93 -13.57 2.87
CA PRO A 35 10.24 -12.96 2.99
C PRO A 35 10.29 -11.58 2.31
N LEU A 36 10.91 -10.62 2.99
CA LEU A 36 11.34 -9.37 2.35
C LEU A 36 12.52 -9.68 1.41
N LEU A 37 12.33 -9.41 0.12
CA LEU A 37 13.37 -9.56 -0.89
C LEU A 37 14.34 -8.37 -0.89
N LEU A 38 13.80 -7.16 -0.70
CA LEU A 38 14.57 -5.93 -0.74
C LEU A 38 13.90 -4.83 0.08
N ALA A 39 14.62 -4.24 1.02
CA ALA A 39 14.21 -3.01 1.68
C ALA A 39 14.37 -1.83 0.71
N SER A 40 13.26 -1.29 0.22
CA SER A 40 13.25 -0.22 -0.77
C SER A 40 11.90 0.49 -0.82
N GLU A 41 11.92 1.81 -1.01
CA GLU A 41 10.71 2.58 -1.33
C GLU A 41 10.51 2.71 -2.85
N ARG A 42 11.54 2.36 -3.63
CA ARG A 42 11.49 2.36 -5.09
C ARG A 42 11.03 0.99 -5.57
N VAL A 43 9.95 0.97 -6.32
CA VAL A 43 9.28 -0.25 -6.78
C VAL A 43 9.36 -0.35 -8.30
N PRO A 44 9.88 -1.44 -8.87
CA PRO A 44 9.90 -1.60 -10.31
C PRO A 44 8.50 -1.84 -10.85
N ALA A 45 8.09 -1.08 -11.87
CA ALA A 45 6.85 -1.30 -12.61
C ALA A 45 6.95 -2.58 -13.48
N LYS A 46 6.79 -3.74 -12.84
CA LYS A 46 6.89 -5.06 -13.47
C LYS A 46 5.82 -6.00 -12.90
N LEU A 47 5.12 -6.72 -13.77
CA LEU A 47 4.15 -7.75 -13.39
C LEU A 47 4.72 -8.73 -12.37
N GLY A 48 3.91 -9.06 -11.37
CA GLY A 48 4.25 -9.94 -10.25
C GLY A 48 5.19 -9.30 -9.21
N THR A 49 5.45 -7.99 -9.29
CA THR A 49 6.16 -7.29 -8.21
C THR A 49 5.18 -7.10 -7.06
N LEU A 50 5.53 -7.65 -5.89
CA LEU A 50 4.82 -7.37 -4.65
C LEU A 50 5.61 -6.36 -3.83
N PHE A 51 4.93 -5.31 -3.35
CA PHE A 51 5.53 -4.30 -2.49
C PHE A 51 4.58 -3.87 -1.39
N GLY A 52 5.13 -3.43 -0.27
CA GLY A 52 4.32 -2.99 0.86
C GLY A 52 5.15 -2.95 2.14
N PHE A 53 4.51 -3.30 3.24
CA PHE A 53 5.14 -3.23 4.55
C PHE A 53 4.54 -4.25 5.52
N ARG A 54 5.31 -4.54 6.57
CA ARG A 54 4.90 -5.28 7.75
C ARG A 54 4.94 -4.35 8.94
N PHE A 55 3.90 -4.38 9.76
CA PHE A 55 3.76 -3.46 10.89
C PHE A 55 3.23 -4.18 12.13
N LEU A 56 3.47 -3.61 13.30
CA LEU A 56 2.77 -3.96 14.54
C LEU A 56 1.64 -2.94 14.76
N PRO A 57 0.40 -3.37 15.04
CA PRO A 57 -0.69 -2.44 15.37
C PRO A 57 -0.36 -1.68 16.66
N GLU A 58 -0.63 -0.38 16.69
CA GLU A 58 -0.46 0.40 17.92
C GLU A 58 -1.47 -0.02 19.01
N PRO A 59 -1.13 0.18 20.29
CA PRO A 59 -2.03 -0.18 21.39
C PRO A 59 -3.36 0.58 21.42
N ASP A 60 -3.43 1.76 20.80
CA ASP A 60 -4.62 2.62 20.75
C ASP A 60 -5.54 2.33 19.56
N TRP A 61 -5.11 1.49 18.61
CA TRP A 61 -5.97 1.04 17.52
C TRP A 61 -7.03 0.09 18.06
N ASP A 62 -8.26 0.18 17.54
CA ASP A 62 -9.27 -0.83 17.85
C ASP A 62 -9.00 -2.10 17.04
N GLN A 63 -8.17 -2.97 17.61
CA GLN A 63 -7.76 -4.25 17.03
C GLN A 63 -8.88 -5.29 16.95
N SER A 64 -10.06 -5.01 17.53
CA SER A 64 -11.24 -5.90 17.42
C SER A 64 -11.99 -5.72 16.09
N ARG A 65 -11.71 -4.64 15.37
CA ARG A 65 -12.33 -4.30 14.09
C ARG A 65 -11.29 -4.41 12.96
N PRO A 66 -11.72 -4.76 11.74
CA PRO A 66 -10.81 -4.79 10.61
C PRO A 66 -10.38 -3.38 10.22
N LEU A 67 -9.23 -3.29 9.58
CA LEU A 67 -8.76 -2.11 8.88
C LEU A 67 -9.28 -2.12 7.45
N GLN A 68 -9.49 -0.93 6.88
CA GLN A 68 -9.65 -0.76 5.45
C GLN A 68 -8.29 -0.32 4.88
N VAL A 69 -7.72 -1.13 4.01
CA VAL A 69 -6.53 -0.74 3.25
C VAL A 69 -6.99 0.04 2.04
N VAL A 70 -6.34 1.18 1.79
CA VAL A 70 -6.55 2.00 0.60
C VAL A 70 -5.21 2.26 -0.06
N VAL A 71 -5.07 1.83 -1.31
CA VAL A 71 -3.89 2.08 -2.14
C VAL A 71 -4.23 3.18 -3.12
N GLN A 72 -3.67 4.36 -2.88
CA GLN A 72 -3.69 5.48 -3.80
C GLN A 72 -2.57 5.34 -4.82
N HIS A 73 -2.89 5.56 -6.09
CA HIS A 73 -1.98 5.39 -7.21
C HIS A 73 -2.29 6.42 -8.31
N PRO A 74 -1.41 6.58 -9.33
CA PRO A 74 -1.73 7.37 -10.50
C PRO A 74 -3.02 6.88 -11.19
N PRO A 75 -3.73 7.73 -11.97
CA PRO A 75 -5.00 7.36 -12.58
C PRO A 75 -4.89 6.10 -13.45
N MET A 76 -5.58 5.04 -13.04
CA MET A 76 -5.49 3.74 -13.69
C MET A 76 -6.47 3.61 -14.87
N PRO A 77 -6.00 3.23 -16.06
CA PRO A 77 -6.86 3.07 -17.23
C PRO A 77 -7.84 1.88 -17.06
N PRO A 78 -8.95 1.85 -17.81
CA PRO A 78 -9.42 2.90 -18.72
C PRO A 78 -10.25 3.98 -18.02
N LEU A 79 -10.67 3.76 -16.77
CA LEU A 79 -11.64 4.61 -16.07
C LEU A 79 -10.99 5.78 -15.32
N GLY A 80 -9.68 5.76 -15.13
CA GLY A 80 -8.94 6.82 -14.43
C GLY A 80 -9.24 6.87 -12.93
N HIS A 81 -9.51 5.73 -12.30
CA HIS A 81 -9.63 5.70 -10.83
C HIS A 81 -8.23 5.80 -10.20
N GLU A 82 -8.14 6.43 -9.04
CA GLU A 82 -6.86 6.77 -8.38
C GLU A 82 -6.67 6.03 -7.06
N ALA A 83 -7.60 5.13 -6.71
CA ALA A 83 -7.54 4.35 -5.49
C ALA A 83 -8.21 2.99 -5.63
N SER A 84 -7.63 2.00 -4.96
CA SER A 84 -8.14 0.64 -4.78
C SER A 84 -8.08 0.27 -3.30
N GLY A 85 -8.81 -0.76 -2.87
CA GLY A 85 -8.79 -1.11 -1.45
C GLY A 85 -9.45 -2.43 -1.11
N TRP A 86 -9.09 -2.95 0.06
CA TRP A 86 -9.61 -4.20 0.62
C TRP A 86 -9.65 -4.14 2.15
N THR A 87 -10.39 -5.08 2.75
CA THR A 87 -10.48 -5.21 4.21
C THR A 87 -9.37 -6.11 4.74
N GLN A 88 -8.64 -5.64 5.76
CA GLN A 88 -7.57 -6.37 6.44
C GLN A 88 -7.97 -6.67 7.88
N TYR A 89 -7.95 -7.95 8.27
CA TYR A 89 -8.13 -8.34 9.67
C TYR A 89 -6.77 -8.35 10.37
N LEU A 90 -6.73 -7.77 11.57
CA LEU A 90 -5.53 -7.74 12.38
C LEU A 90 -5.33 -9.08 13.12
N GLN A 91 -4.08 -9.51 13.23
CA GLN A 91 -3.65 -10.60 14.11
C GLN A 91 -3.10 -10.00 15.40
N PRO A 92 -3.83 -10.11 16.54
CA PRO A 92 -3.38 -9.52 17.79
C PRO A 92 -2.05 -10.11 18.26
N GLY A 93 -1.11 -9.23 18.64
CA GLY A 93 0.21 -9.63 19.15
C GLY A 93 1.14 -10.25 18.11
N GLN A 94 0.80 -10.20 16.82
CA GLN A 94 1.67 -10.58 15.72
C GLN A 94 1.83 -9.38 14.77
N PRO A 95 2.96 -9.28 14.05
CA PRO A 95 3.05 -8.37 12.92
C PRO A 95 1.93 -8.64 11.91
N ASN A 96 1.56 -7.65 11.11
CA ASN A 96 0.59 -7.78 10.03
C ASN A 96 1.25 -7.31 8.73
N THR A 97 0.98 -8.00 7.62
CA THR A 97 1.59 -7.72 6.32
C THR A 97 0.54 -7.13 5.39
N VAL A 98 0.87 -6.02 4.73
CA VAL A 98 0.04 -5.36 3.74
C VAL A 98 0.90 -5.16 2.50
N VAL A 99 0.46 -5.75 1.38
CA VAL A 99 1.17 -5.72 0.11
C VAL A 99 0.21 -5.47 -1.04
N TRP A 100 0.72 -4.80 -2.07
CA TRP A 100 0.12 -4.69 -3.39
C TRP A 100 0.93 -5.51 -4.38
N GLU A 101 0.26 -6.26 -5.25
CA GLU A 101 0.87 -6.96 -6.38
C GLU A 101 0.47 -6.26 -7.69
N PHE A 102 1.43 -6.08 -8.60
CA PHE A 102 1.10 -5.75 -9.98
C PHE A 102 0.62 -7.00 -10.74
N GLU A 103 -0.67 -7.28 -10.67
CA GLU A 103 -1.35 -8.38 -11.34
C GLU A 103 -1.67 -8.07 -12.82
N PHE A 104 -1.90 -6.79 -13.14
CA PHE A 104 -2.34 -6.35 -14.46
C PHE A 104 -1.42 -5.30 -15.10
N GLN A 105 -1.42 -5.21 -16.44
CA GLN A 105 -0.55 -4.26 -17.16
C GLN A 105 -0.91 -2.81 -16.88
N GLU A 106 -2.21 -2.56 -16.68
CA GLU A 106 -2.79 -1.27 -16.39
C GLU A 106 -2.30 -0.69 -15.05
N GLU A 107 -1.78 -1.54 -14.17
CA GLU A 107 -1.26 -1.17 -12.84
C GLU A 107 0.20 -0.74 -12.87
N LEU A 108 0.91 -0.92 -14.00
CA LEU A 108 2.32 -0.58 -14.17
C LEU A 108 2.52 0.93 -14.37
N LEU A 109 2.04 1.72 -13.43
CA LEU A 109 1.99 3.18 -13.50
C LEU A 109 3.13 3.78 -12.68
N PRO A 110 4.11 4.46 -13.33
CA PRO A 110 5.17 5.14 -12.60
C PRO A 110 4.64 6.36 -11.83
N GLY A 111 5.29 6.67 -10.72
CA GLY A 111 4.97 7.79 -9.84
C GLY A 111 4.71 7.37 -8.40
N GLU A 112 4.15 8.28 -7.61
CA GLU A 112 3.87 8.05 -6.20
C GLU A 112 2.70 7.07 -6.02
N TRP A 113 2.91 6.10 -5.14
CA TRP A 113 1.89 5.19 -4.61
C TRP A 113 1.86 5.33 -3.08
N VAL A 114 0.67 5.46 -2.51
CA VAL A 114 0.49 5.58 -1.05
C VAL A 114 -0.47 4.52 -0.55
N ILE A 115 -0.05 3.74 0.41
CA ILE A 115 -0.88 2.72 1.07
C ILE A 115 -1.31 3.29 2.42
N PHE A 116 -2.61 3.47 2.61
CA PHE A 116 -3.23 3.90 3.86
C PHE A 116 -3.84 2.72 4.59
N LEU A 117 -3.73 2.75 5.91
CA LEU A 117 -4.54 1.93 6.81
C LEU A 117 -5.59 2.83 7.44
N MET A 118 -6.86 2.47 7.25
CA MET A 118 -8.00 3.28 7.64
C MET A 118 -8.86 2.53 8.67
N GLN A 119 -9.50 3.28 9.56
CA GLN A 119 -10.58 2.80 10.43
C GLN A 119 -11.64 3.89 10.56
N ASP A 120 -12.93 3.55 10.35
CA ASP A 120 -14.04 4.51 10.36
C ASP A 120 -13.84 5.75 9.44
N ASP A 121 -13.29 5.53 8.25
CA ASP A 121 -12.94 6.58 7.28
C ASP A 121 -11.82 7.54 7.73
N GLU A 122 -11.17 7.26 8.87
CA GLU A 122 -10.01 8.02 9.36
C GLU A 122 -8.69 7.28 9.05
N PRO A 123 -7.66 7.99 8.53
CA PRO A 123 -6.35 7.38 8.32
C PRO A 123 -5.65 7.17 9.66
N LEU A 124 -5.37 5.91 9.98
CA LEU A 124 -4.56 5.52 11.14
C LEU A 124 -3.09 5.53 10.82
N PHE A 125 -2.69 5.19 9.59
CA PHE A 125 -1.28 5.07 9.19
C PHE A 125 -1.15 5.16 7.66
N MET A 126 0.03 5.54 7.16
CA MET A 126 0.32 5.49 5.72
C MET A 126 1.78 5.16 5.43
N GLU A 127 2.02 4.54 4.28
CA GLU A 127 3.36 4.38 3.70
C GLU A 127 3.41 4.79 2.24
N ARG A 128 4.54 5.37 1.83
CA ARG A 128 4.78 5.85 0.47
C ARG A 128 5.79 5.00 -0.28
N PHE A 129 5.54 4.85 -1.58
CA PHE A 129 6.40 4.18 -2.53
C PHE A 129 6.50 5.01 -3.81
N GLU A 130 7.64 4.90 -4.48
CA GLU A 130 7.88 5.49 -5.80
C GLU A 130 8.01 4.37 -6.81
N VAL A 131 7.00 4.23 -7.68
CA VAL A 131 7.02 3.24 -8.75
C VAL A 131 7.82 3.80 -9.92
N ILE A 132 8.84 3.05 -10.33
CA ILE A 132 9.78 3.44 -11.38
C ILE A 132 9.70 2.49 -12.55
N LEU A 133 9.80 3.05 -13.76
CA LEU A 133 10.03 2.23 -14.94
C LEU A 133 11.40 1.56 -14.81
N LEU A 134 11.45 0.27 -15.14
CA LEU A 134 12.73 -0.39 -15.35
C LEU A 134 13.40 0.24 -16.58
N PRO A 135 14.72 0.51 -16.54
CA PRO A 135 15.44 0.88 -17.75
C PRO A 135 15.19 -0.21 -18.80
N GLU A 136 14.90 0.18 -20.04
CA GLU A 136 14.99 -0.78 -21.14
C GLU A 136 16.38 -1.41 -21.09
N ALA A 137 16.42 -2.74 -21.02
CA ALA A 137 17.68 -3.45 -21.16
C ALA A 137 18.30 -3.01 -22.48
N GLN A 138 19.42 -2.28 -22.41
CA GLN A 138 20.19 -1.93 -23.59
C GLN A 138 20.74 -3.23 -24.15
N PHE A 139 20.03 -3.81 -25.11
CA PHE A 139 20.57 -4.89 -25.92
C PHE A 139 21.69 -4.27 -26.78
N LEU A 140 22.93 -4.46 -26.35
CA LEU A 140 24.13 -4.25 -27.16
C LEU A 140 24.35 -5.45 -28.08
#